data_AF-A0A3B9BE87-F1
#
_entry.id   AF-A0A3B9BE87-F1
#
_cell.length_a   1.000
_cell.length_b   1.000
_cell.length_c   1.000
_cell.angle_alpha   90.00
_cell.angle_beta   90.00
_cell.angle_gamma   90.00
#
_symmetry.space_group_name_H-M   'P 1'
#
loop_
_entity.id
_entity.type
_entity.pdbx_description
1 polymer ?
#
loop_
_entity_poly.entity_id
_entity_poly.type
_entity_poly.pdbx_seq_one_letter_code
_entity_poly.pdbx_strand_id
1 'polypeptide(L)'
;TLLTLTGTKRPKDKDLDGCDLSNLLLKNPTDPNLVKNKDGKPRDTMVWHFPHSVAMESTIRLNGYKLVRNYNYRFDDRTTELELYQLYKTENGKQVRVDIEEANNLTSQNPKLTKKLNQRLSSILKEMDASYPYYNPQANRVGPQKKLVPVVKSHQQTSNTVKFTFTENGAQVIRANLIYSLNGGERYEEWYRIKDGIRKNNEISFPLPNGTTHYFLNLIDENNFLISYPKTPDYAELSKTGDQFAKYAIANKENN
;
A
#
# COMPACT_ATOMS: atom_id res chain seq x y z
N THR A 1 17.30 -14.33 -13.18
CA THR A 1 18.17 -15.35 -12.57
C THR A 1 17.75 -16.75 -12.94
N LEU A 2 16.70 -17.33 -12.32
CA LEU A 2 16.33 -18.73 -12.57
C LEU A 2 16.08 -19.02 -14.06
N LEU A 3 15.26 -18.20 -14.72
CA LEU A 3 14.99 -18.35 -16.16
C LEU A 3 16.26 -18.38 -17.02
N THR A 4 17.23 -17.51 -16.73
CA THR A 4 18.52 -17.49 -17.43
C THR A 4 19.32 -18.76 -17.16
N LEU A 5 19.40 -19.18 -15.89
CA LEU A 5 20.19 -20.36 -15.48
C LEU A 5 19.61 -21.68 -16.02
N THR A 6 18.29 -21.76 -16.22
CA THR A 6 17.62 -22.94 -16.78
C THR A 6 17.44 -22.87 -18.30
N GLY A 7 17.86 -21.79 -18.96
CA GLY A 7 17.61 -21.55 -20.38
C GLY A 7 16.12 -21.34 -20.73
N THR A 8 15.28 -21.06 -19.74
CA THR A 8 13.84 -20.84 -19.93
C THR A 8 13.59 -19.44 -20.49
N LYS A 9 12.76 -19.36 -21.54
CA LYS A 9 12.39 -18.07 -22.15
C LYS A 9 11.60 -17.20 -21.16
N ARG A 10 11.90 -15.91 -21.15
CA ARG A 10 11.13 -14.93 -20.38
C ARG A 10 9.71 -14.81 -20.95
N PRO A 11 8.65 -14.87 -20.11
CA PRO A 11 7.28 -14.60 -20.56
C PRO A 11 7.18 -13.18 -21.15
N LYS A 12 6.48 -13.04 -22.28
CA LYS A 12 6.36 -11.75 -22.98
C LYS A 12 5.32 -10.82 -22.34
N ASP A 13 4.37 -11.39 -21.63
CA ASP A 13 3.21 -10.74 -21.00
C ASP A 13 3.45 -10.37 -19.52
N LYS A 14 4.65 -10.66 -18.99
CA LYS A 14 5.00 -10.39 -17.61
C LYS A 14 6.15 -9.39 -17.53
N ASP A 15 5.88 -8.28 -16.86
CA ASP A 15 6.97 -7.44 -16.38
C ASP A 15 7.55 -8.03 -15.09
N LEU A 16 8.87 -8.15 -15.04
CA LEU A 16 9.62 -8.67 -13.90
C LEU A 16 10.49 -7.53 -13.39
N ASP A 17 10.29 -7.14 -12.13
CA ASP A 17 10.99 -6.01 -11.50
C ASP A 17 12.41 -6.34 -11.05
N GLY A 18 12.72 -7.64 -10.90
CA GLY A 18 14.03 -8.11 -10.45
C GLY A 18 15.13 -8.02 -11.52
N CYS A 19 16.38 -7.91 -11.06
CA CYS A 19 17.57 -8.04 -11.90
C CYS A 19 17.95 -9.51 -12.13
N ASP A 20 18.57 -9.79 -13.27
CA ASP A 20 19.23 -11.07 -13.47
C ASP A 20 20.60 -11.09 -12.77
N LEU A 21 20.75 -11.97 -11.78
CA LEU A 21 21.97 -12.13 -11.00
C LEU A 21 22.90 -13.22 -11.57
N SER A 22 22.55 -13.87 -12.68
CA SER A 22 23.32 -14.98 -13.26
C SER A 22 24.80 -14.63 -13.49
N ASN A 23 25.08 -13.46 -14.08
CA ASN A 23 26.45 -12.99 -14.30
C ASN A 23 27.23 -12.76 -12.99
N LEU A 24 26.58 -12.17 -11.98
CA LEU A 24 27.18 -11.99 -10.65
C LEU A 24 27.58 -13.35 -10.07
N LEU A 25 26.66 -14.31 -10.07
CA LEU A 25 26.84 -15.63 -9.46
C LEU A 25 27.88 -16.49 -10.17
N LEU A 26 27.93 -16.44 -11.51
CA LEU A 26 28.80 -17.31 -12.32
C LEU A 26 30.20 -16.74 -12.58
N LYS A 27 30.40 -15.42 -12.45
CA LYS A 27 31.67 -14.76 -12.82
C LYS A 27 32.41 -14.20 -11.62
N ASN A 28 31.78 -13.27 -10.90
CA ASN A 28 32.41 -12.64 -9.73
C ASN A 28 31.35 -12.17 -8.74
N PRO A 29 31.09 -12.92 -7.65
CA PRO A 29 30.06 -12.57 -6.68
C PRO A 29 30.35 -11.30 -5.87
N THR A 30 31.56 -10.74 -6.01
CA THR A 30 31.98 -9.51 -5.31
C THR A 30 31.91 -8.26 -6.17
N ASP A 31 31.61 -8.37 -7.48
CA ASP A 31 31.52 -7.22 -8.39
C ASP A 31 30.07 -6.71 -8.52
N PRO A 32 29.69 -5.60 -7.86
CA PRO A 32 28.34 -5.08 -7.93
C PRO A 32 27.95 -4.58 -9.34
N ASN A 33 28.91 -4.33 -10.24
CA ASN A 33 28.64 -3.86 -11.60
C ASN A 33 28.00 -4.94 -12.48
N LEU A 34 28.02 -6.20 -12.03
CA LEU A 34 27.39 -7.33 -12.72
C LEU A 34 25.88 -7.40 -12.51
N VAL A 35 25.34 -6.68 -11.51
CA VAL A 35 23.89 -6.61 -11.28
C VAL A 35 23.33 -5.40 -12.01
N LYS A 36 22.65 -5.64 -13.13
CA LYS A 36 22.20 -4.58 -14.03
C LYS A 36 20.68 -4.44 -14.06
N ASN A 37 20.23 -3.19 -14.15
CA ASN A 37 18.85 -2.83 -14.44
C ASN A 37 18.52 -3.14 -15.92
N LYS A 38 17.24 -3.00 -16.29
CA LYS A 38 16.76 -3.18 -17.67
C LYS A 38 17.47 -2.28 -18.69
N ASP A 39 17.97 -1.12 -18.25
CA ASP A 39 18.73 -0.16 -19.07
C ASP A 39 20.23 -0.51 -19.18
N GLY A 40 20.67 -1.62 -18.60
CA GLY A 40 22.05 -2.07 -18.63
C GLY A 40 22.98 -1.41 -17.61
N LYS A 41 22.50 -0.46 -16.80
CA LYS A 41 23.31 0.18 -15.76
C LYS A 41 23.37 -0.66 -14.49
N PRO A 42 24.47 -0.59 -13.71
CA PRO A 42 24.53 -1.20 -12.38
C PRO A 42 23.36 -0.72 -11.51
N ARG A 43 22.77 -1.65 -10.75
CA ARG A 43 21.68 -1.34 -9.82
C ARG A 43 22.24 -0.61 -8.61
N ASP A 44 21.74 0.60 -8.37
CA ASP A 44 22.09 1.45 -7.23
C ASP A 44 20.96 1.61 -6.19
N THR A 45 19.74 1.20 -6.56
CA THR A 45 18.52 1.43 -5.81
C THR A 45 17.86 0.11 -5.41
N MET A 46 17.27 0.07 -4.22
CA MET A 46 16.31 -0.95 -3.79
C MET A 46 15.17 -0.30 -3.04
N VAL A 47 13.95 -0.84 -3.19
CA VAL A 47 12.74 -0.32 -2.55
C VAL A 47 11.98 -1.46 -1.90
N TRP A 48 11.42 -1.17 -0.72
CA TRP A 48 10.48 -2.03 -0.01
C TRP A 48 9.22 -1.23 0.32
N HIS A 49 8.09 -1.91 0.27
CA HIS A 49 6.80 -1.34 0.65
C HIS A 49 6.05 -2.35 1.51
N PHE A 50 5.81 -1.99 2.76
CA PHE A 50 5.16 -2.85 3.75
C PHE A 50 4.00 -2.08 4.42
N PRO A 51 2.90 -1.83 3.68
CA PRO A 51 1.79 -0.98 4.13
C PRO A 51 0.86 -1.67 5.13
N HIS A 52 1.38 -2.60 5.95
CA HIS A 52 0.56 -3.41 6.84
C HIS A 52 1.30 -3.80 8.12
N SER A 53 0.56 -4.42 9.05
CA SER A 53 1.05 -4.88 10.36
C SER A 53 1.66 -3.73 11.19
N VAL A 54 2.62 -4.05 12.06
CA VAL A 54 3.20 -3.13 13.05
C VAL A 54 4.13 -2.07 12.47
N ALA A 55 4.76 -2.31 11.32
CA ALA A 55 5.74 -1.40 10.75
C ALA A 55 5.08 -0.28 9.93
N MET A 56 4.14 -0.62 9.04
CA MET A 56 3.45 0.36 8.16
C MET A 56 4.42 1.36 7.53
N GLU A 57 5.35 0.88 6.70
CA GLU A 57 6.44 1.70 6.17
C GLU A 57 6.73 1.46 4.69
N SER A 58 7.43 2.41 4.09
CA SER A 58 8.09 2.26 2.80
C SER A 58 9.54 2.70 2.90
N THR A 59 10.44 1.97 2.26
CA THR A 59 11.87 2.18 2.41
C THR A 59 12.56 2.23 1.05
N ILE A 60 13.51 3.15 0.88
CA ILE A 60 14.42 3.21 -0.26
C ILE A 60 15.87 3.16 0.22
N ARG A 61 16.70 2.33 -0.42
CA ARG A 61 18.15 2.35 -0.27
C ARG A 61 18.80 2.84 -1.55
N LEU A 62 19.62 3.89 -1.47
CA LEU A 62 20.34 4.47 -2.60
C LEU A 62 21.74 4.94 -2.16
N ASN A 63 22.79 4.53 -2.87
CA ASN A 63 24.18 5.02 -2.68
C ASN A 63 24.67 5.00 -1.23
N GLY A 64 24.36 3.93 -0.49
CA GLY A 64 24.77 3.76 0.91
C GLY A 64 23.82 4.39 1.94
N TYR A 65 22.82 5.15 1.51
CA TYR A 65 21.79 5.69 2.39
C TYR A 65 20.52 4.85 2.35
N LYS A 66 19.80 4.82 3.46
CA LYS A 66 18.45 4.25 3.60
C LYS A 66 17.53 5.34 4.12
N LEU A 67 16.39 5.54 3.45
CA LEU A 67 15.28 6.34 3.96
C LEU A 67 14.13 5.40 4.30
N VAL A 68 13.57 5.55 5.50
CA VAL A 68 12.31 4.92 5.93
C VAL A 68 11.25 6.01 5.99
N ARG A 69 10.08 5.74 5.41
CA ARG A 69 8.86 6.56 5.53
C ARG A 69 7.84 5.75 6.32
N ASN A 70 7.53 6.21 7.52
CA ASN A 70 6.50 5.62 8.37
C ASN A 70 5.14 6.23 8.04
N TYR A 71 4.07 5.43 8.08
CA TYR A 71 2.71 5.90 7.79
C TYR A 71 1.84 6.10 9.04
N ASN A 72 2.27 5.64 10.22
CA ASN A 72 1.51 5.66 11.47
C ASN A 72 1.88 6.82 12.42
N TYR A 73 2.66 7.80 11.95
CA TYR A 73 3.21 8.89 12.77
C TYR A 73 2.18 9.92 13.29
N ARG A 74 1.05 10.15 12.59
CA ARG A 74 0.10 11.23 12.94
C ARG A 74 -0.55 11.07 14.32
N PHE A 75 -0.71 9.83 14.79
CA PHE A 75 -1.36 9.50 16.07
C PHE A 75 -0.47 8.61 16.95
N ASP A 76 0.84 8.60 16.70
CA ASP A 76 1.84 7.91 17.51
C ASP A 76 3.08 8.78 17.66
N ASP A 77 3.16 9.53 18.76
CA ASP A 77 4.26 10.46 19.04
C ASP A 77 5.63 9.77 19.17
N ARG A 78 5.65 8.43 19.24
CA ARG A 78 6.88 7.63 19.29
C ARG A 78 7.47 7.40 17.90
N THR A 79 6.75 7.73 16.83
CA THR A 79 7.14 7.46 15.45
C THR A 79 7.36 8.74 14.68
N THR A 80 8.56 8.92 14.14
CA THR A 80 8.86 10.01 13.21
C THR A 80 8.38 9.67 11.80
N GLU A 81 7.87 10.65 11.05
CA GLU A 81 7.42 10.43 9.67
C GLU A 81 8.53 9.89 8.76
N LEU A 82 9.73 10.47 8.86
CA LEU A 82 10.88 10.11 8.04
C LEU A 82 12.08 9.79 8.92
N GLU A 83 12.86 8.81 8.48
CA GLU A 83 14.15 8.45 9.06
C GLU A 83 15.18 8.29 7.94
N LEU A 84 16.39 8.80 8.15
CA LEU A 84 17.47 8.74 7.16
C LEU A 84 18.73 8.20 7.84
N TYR A 85 19.26 7.10 7.32
CA TYR A 85 20.47 6.45 7.83
C TYR A 85 21.53 6.37 6.74
N GLN A 86 22.78 6.63 7.10
CA GLN A 86 23.92 6.36 6.23
C GLN A 86 24.51 4.99 6.60
N LEU A 87 24.11 3.94 5.89
CA LEU A 87 24.59 2.59 6.14
C LEU A 87 26.05 2.41 5.72
N TYR A 88 26.42 3.01 4.58
CA TYR A 88 27.74 2.90 3.98
C TYR A 88 28.20 4.23 3.36
N LYS A 89 29.51 4.40 3.26
CA LYS A 89 30.17 5.40 2.42
C LYS A 89 31.18 4.74 1.50
N THR A 90 31.58 5.43 0.44
CA THR A 90 32.66 4.97 -0.45
C THR A 90 33.93 5.75 -0.13
N GLU A 91 34.99 5.03 0.22
CA GLU A 91 36.33 5.58 0.46
C GLU A 91 37.32 4.80 -0.39
N ASN A 92 38.14 5.51 -1.20
CA ASN A 92 39.13 4.91 -2.09
C ASN A 92 38.56 3.78 -2.96
N GLY A 93 37.35 3.97 -3.48
CA GLY A 93 36.64 2.98 -4.31
C GLY A 93 36.06 1.77 -3.55
N LYS A 94 36.15 1.73 -2.22
CA LYS A 94 35.63 0.64 -1.38
C LYS A 94 34.47 1.11 -0.52
N GLN A 95 33.47 0.25 -0.32
CA GLN A 95 32.40 0.52 0.63
C GLN A 95 32.88 0.29 2.07
N VAL A 96 32.67 1.29 2.92
CA VAL A 96 32.97 1.25 4.36
C VAL A 96 31.67 1.42 5.12
N ARG A 97 31.46 0.60 6.17
CA ARG A 97 30.29 0.69 7.05
C ARG A 97 30.30 2.02 7.82
N VAL A 98 29.13 2.61 8.04
CA VAL A 98 28.97 3.87 8.77
C VAL A 98 28.01 3.66 9.95
N ASP A 99 26.73 3.46 9.67
CA ASP A 99 25.67 3.22 10.66
C ASP A 99 24.80 2.05 10.17
N ILE A 100 25.35 0.84 10.20
CA ILE A 100 24.66 -0.35 9.67
C ILE A 100 23.53 -0.81 10.61
N GLU A 101 23.61 -0.39 11.87
CA GLU A 101 22.67 -0.59 12.96
C GLU A 101 21.50 0.38 12.92
N GLU A 102 21.55 1.41 12.05
CA GLU A 102 20.49 2.42 11.89
C GLU A 102 20.23 3.19 13.20
N ALA A 103 21.29 3.51 13.95
CA ALA A 103 21.18 4.12 15.27
C ALA A 103 21.04 5.65 15.23
N ASN A 104 21.44 6.30 14.13
CA ASN A 104 21.54 7.76 14.05
C ASN A 104 20.66 8.31 12.92
N ASN A 105 19.47 8.81 13.28
CA ASN A 105 18.57 9.44 12.31
C ASN A 105 19.12 10.80 11.84
N LEU A 106 19.50 10.89 10.57
CA LEU A 106 20.13 12.04 9.92
C LEU A 106 19.15 13.00 9.23
N THR A 107 17.84 12.84 9.41
CA THR A 107 16.84 13.65 8.70
C THR A 107 17.00 15.15 8.93
N SER A 108 17.25 15.56 10.18
CA SER A 108 17.44 16.96 10.57
C SER A 108 18.76 17.53 10.05
N GLN A 109 19.81 16.70 9.97
CA GLN A 109 21.15 17.07 9.52
C GLN A 109 21.24 17.11 8.00
N ASN A 110 20.42 16.34 7.29
CA ASN A 110 20.41 16.29 5.82
C ASN A 110 18.99 16.36 5.23
N PRO A 111 18.29 17.50 5.38
CA PRO A 111 16.91 17.66 4.91
C PRO A 111 16.82 17.63 3.37
N LYS A 112 17.87 18.10 2.66
CA LYS A 112 17.92 18.07 1.19
C LYS A 112 17.95 16.64 0.65
N LEU A 113 18.82 15.77 1.20
CA LEU A 113 18.87 14.37 0.79
C LEU A 113 17.59 13.63 1.19
N THR A 114 17.09 13.86 2.41
CA THR A 114 15.83 13.30 2.90
C THR A 114 14.69 13.57 1.91
N LYS A 115 14.49 14.84 1.52
CA LYS A 115 13.47 15.23 0.54
C LYS A 115 13.68 14.55 -0.81
N LYS A 116 14.92 14.49 -1.31
CA LYS A 116 15.25 13.86 -2.59
C LYS A 116 14.93 12.36 -2.60
N LEU A 117 15.35 11.63 -1.57
CA LEU A 117 15.06 10.19 -1.45
C LEU A 117 13.55 9.95 -1.26
N ASN A 118 12.88 10.81 -0.50
CA ASN A 118 11.45 10.70 -0.28
C ASN A 118 10.66 10.91 -1.58
N GLN A 119 11.06 11.88 -2.40
CA GLN A 119 10.49 12.09 -3.73
C GLN A 119 10.76 10.90 -4.66
N ARG A 120 11.98 10.36 -4.66
CA ARG A 120 12.33 9.18 -5.47
C ARG A 120 11.51 7.96 -5.06
N LEU A 121 11.33 7.74 -3.76
CA LEU A 121 10.46 6.69 -3.22
C LEU A 121 9.02 6.87 -3.70
N SER A 122 8.47 8.09 -3.63
CA SER A 122 7.13 8.38 -4.16
C SER A 122 6.98 8.06 -5.64
N SER A 123 7.98 8.40 -6.47
CA SER A 123 7.95 8.08 -7.90
C SER A 123 7.88 6.58 -8.16
N ILE A 124 8.70 5.79 -7.45
CA ILE A 124 8.74 4.33 -7.60
C ILE A 124 7.43 3.71 -7.11
N LEU A 125 6.93 4.11 -5.94
CA LEU A 125 5.66 3.59 -5.42
C LEU A 125 4.47 3.95 -6.34
N LYS A 126 4.51 5.11 -7.00
CA LYS A 126 3.50 5.49 -8.00
C LYS A 126 3.58 4.61 -9.25
N GLU A 127 4.78 4.33 -9.74
CA GLU A 127 5.00 3.42 -10.89
C GLU A 127 4.46 2.01 -10.60
N MET A 128 4.62 1.54 -9.35
CA MET A 128 4.13 0.24 -8.90
C MET A 128 2.61 0.19 -8.61
N ASP A 129 1.87 1.30 -8.78
CA ASP A 129 0.47 1.46 -8.30
C ASP A 129 0.27 0.97 -6.85
N ALA A 130 1.23 1.33 -5.99
CA ALA A 130 1.31 0.86 -4.60
C ALA A 130 0.07 1.25 -3.78
N SER A 131 -0.34 0.36 -2.86
CA SER A 131 -1.47 0.59 -1.96
C SER A 131 -0.99 1.03 -0.58
N TYR A 132 -1.47 2.17 -0.11
CA TYR A 132 -1.06 2.75 1.17
C TYR A 132 -2.01 2.36 2.30
N PRO A 133 -1.54 2.37 3.57
CA PRO A 133 -2.42 2.23 4.72
C PRO A 133 -3.27 3.50 4.92
N TYR A 134 -4.41 3.32 5.57
CA TYR A 134 -5.33 4.39 5.94
C TYR A 134 -5.54 4.41 7.45
N TYR A 135 -5.90 5.57 8.00
CA TYR A 135 -6.27 5.67 9.40
C TYR A 135 -7.66 5.07 9.63
N ASN A 136 -7.80 4.32 10.72
CA ASN A 136 -9.08 3.82 11.19
C ASN A 136 -9.63 4.77 12.26
N PRO A 137 -10.78 5.44 12.06
CA PRO A 137 -11.34 6.38 13.04
C PRO A 137 -11.77 5.71 14.35
N GLN A 138 -11.95 4.38 14.37
CA GLN A 138 -12.32 3.61 15.56
C GLN A 138 -11.12 3.32 16.45
N ALA A 139 -9.88 3.57 15.99
CA ALA A 139 -8.71 3.36 16.81
C ALA A 139 -8.70 4.30 18.04
N ASN A 140 -8.39 3.74 19.21
CA ASN A 140 -8.44 4.46 20.49
C ASN A 140 -7.56 5.71 20.53
N ARG A 141 -6.45 5.72 19.78
CA ARG A 141 -5.52 6.85 19.70
C ARG A 141 -6.05 8.02 18.87
N VAL A 142 -7.09 7.79 18.07
CA VAL A 142 -7.70 8.87 17.27
C VAL A 142 -8.57 9.72 18.19
N GLY A 143 -8.14 10.97 18.37
CA GLY A 143 -8.81 11.99 19.15
C GLY A 143 -10.07 12.56 18.48
N PRO A 144 -10.36 13.87 18.63
CA PRO A 144 -11.58 14.49 18.10
C PRO A 144 -11.76 14.36 16.57
N GLN A 145 -10.68 14.15 15.83
CA GLN A 145 -10.67 14.07 14.36
C GLN A 145 -11.55 12.94 13.81
N LYS A 146 -11.80 11.87 14.58
CA LYS A 146 -12.75 10.80 14.18
C LYS A 146 -14.19 11.29 14.00
N LYS A 147 -14.55 12.47 14.53
CA LYS A 147 -15.88 13.07 14.33
C LYS A 147 -16.04 13.75 12.98
N LEU A 148 -14.93 14.01 12.27
CA LEU A 148 -14.93 14.73 11.00
C LEU A 148 -15.16 13.81 9.79
N VAL A 149 -15.02 12.50 9.99
CA VAL A 149 -15.08 11.50 8.92
C VAL A 149 -16.47 11.44 8.27
N PRO A 150 -16.53 11.12 6.97
CA PRO A 150 -17.78 11.00 6.25
C PRO A 150 -18.64 9.84 6.77
N VAL A 151 -19.95 9.92 6.56
CA VAL A 151 -20.92 8.89 6.94
C VAL A 151 -21.79 8.53 5.75
N VAL A 152 -21.84 7.24 5.41
CA VAL A 152 -22.78 6.71 4.41
C VAL A 152 -24.19 6.73 5.00
N LYS A 153 -25.15 7.29 4.25
CA LYS A 153 -26.55 7.44 4.66
C LYS A 153 -27.43 6.34 4.12
N SER A 154 -27.22 5.95 2.87
CA SER A 154 -27.99 4.89 2.24
C SER A 154 -27.20 4.26 1.09
N HIS A 155 -27.66 3.09 0.67
CA HIS A 155 -27.25 2.44 -0.56
C HIS A 155 -28.47 1.94 -1.32
N GLN A 156 -28.36 1.89 -2.64
CA GLN A 156 -29.37 1.32 -3.53
C GLN A 156 -28.69 0.60 -4.68
N GLN A 157 -29.07 -0.64 -4.90
CA GLN A 157 -28.69 -1.39 -6.09
C GLN A 157 -29.85 -1.38 -7.10
N THR A 158 -29.52 -1.05 -8.35
CA THR A 158 -30.40 -1.14 -9.51
C THR A 158 -29.66 -1.92 -10.59
N SER A 159 -30.14 -3.12 -10.91
CA SER A 159 -29.45 -4.06 -11.80
C SER A 159 -27.99 -4.28 -11.36
N ASN A 160 -27.04 -4.12 -12.27
CA ASN A 160 -25.60 -4.24 -12.04
C ASN A 160 -24.93 -2.94 -11.55
N THR A 161 -25.67 -1.95 -11.08
CA THR A 161 -25.09 -0.71 -10.55
C THR A 161 -25.52 -0.52 -9.11
N VAL A 162 -24.55 -0.23 -8.24
CA VAL A 162 -24.81 0.16 -6.86
C VAL A 162 -24.48 1.63 -6.66
N LYS A 163 -25.36 2.33 -5.95
CA LYS A 163 -25.24 3.73 -5.58
C LYS A 163 -25.22 3.86 -4.07
N PHE A 164 -24.43 4.80 -3.58
CA PHE A 164 -24.32 5.16 -2.17
C PHE A 164 -24.47 6.65 -2.02
N THR A 165 -25.26 7.07 -1.03
CA THR A 165 -25.31 8.48 -0.62
C THR A 165 -24.55 8.65 0.69
N PHE A 166 -23.85 9.75 0.85
CA PHE A 166 -23.06 10.03 2.04
C PHE A 166 -23.17 11.50 2.46
N THR A 167 -22.70 11.82 3.67
CA THR A 167 -22.49 13.20 4.11
C THR A 167 -21.06 13.36 4.59
N GLU A 168 -20.45 14.48 4.24
CA GLU A 168 -19.19 14.93 4.81
C GLU A 168 -19.48 15.62 6.15
N ASN A 169 -18.72 15.31 7.20
CA ASN A 169 -18.89 15.88 8.55
C ASN A 169 -17.72 16.82 8.92
N GLY A 170 -17.15 17.48 7.92
CA GLY A 170 -16.01 18.40 8.06
C GLY A 170 -14.79 17.98 7.24
N ALA A 171 -14.58 16.68 7.02
CA ALA A 171 -13.56 16.18 6.09
C ALA A 171 -14.19 15.83 4.73
N GLN A 172 -13.56 16.27 3.65
CA GLN A 172 -14.00 15.98 2.28
C GLN A 172 -13.67 14.54 1.88
N VAL A 173 -14.60 13.86 1.21
CA VAL A 173 -14.31 12.57 0.56
C VAL A 173 -13.47 12.85 -0.69
N ILE A 174 -12.28 12.26 -0.76
CA ILE A 174 -11.38 12.43 -1.93
C ILE A 174 -11.37 11.20 -2.83
N ARG A 175 -11.75 10.04 -2.29
CA ARG A 175 -11.80 8.78 -3.03
C ARG A 175 -12.85 7.86 -2.44
N ALA A 176 -13.43 7.05 -3.31
CA ALA A 176 -14.23 5.91 -2.90
C ALA A 176 -13.82 4.68 -3.69
N ASN A 177 -13.81 3.53 -3.02
CA ASN A 177 -13.53 2.24 -3.62
C ASN A 177 -14.67 1.27 -3.32
N LEU A 178 -15.00 0.40 -4.26
CA LEU A 178 -15.83 -0.76 -4.00
C LEU A 178 -14.93 -1.95 -3.71
N ILE A 179 -15.18 -2.64 -2.60
CA ILE A 179 -14.57 -3.93 -2.30
C ILE A 179 -15.63 -5.00 -2.54
N TYR A 180 -15.38 -5.97 -3.41
CA TYR A 180 -16.38 -6.95 -3.80
C TYR A 180 -15.81 -8.37 -3.78
N SER A 181 -16.66 -9.35 -3.55
CA SER A 181 -16.30 -10.76 -3.59
C SER A 181 -17.15 -11.48 -4.63
N LEU A 182 -16.55 -12.50 -5.26
CA LEU A 182 -17.25 -13.43 -6.14
C LEU A 182 -17.66 -14.73 -5.40
N ASN A 183 -17.10 -14.97 -4.21
CA ASN A 183 -17.29 -16.19 -3.41
C ASN A 183 -17.52 -15.88 -1.92
N GLY A 184 -18.14 -14.73 -1.61
CA GLY A 184 -18.45 -14.35 -0.24
C GLY A 184 -19.34 -15.39 0.43
N GLY A 185 -18.98 -15.82 1.64
CA GLY A 185 -19.62 -16.94 2.34
C GLY A 185 -18.97 -18.31 2.11
N GLU A 186 -17.99 -18.42 1.20
CA GLU A 186 -17.26 -19.66 0.95
C GLU A 186 -15.93 -19.72 1.69
N ARG A 187 -15.37 -20.93 1.83
CA ARG A 187 -14.03 -21.11 2.42
C ARG A 187 -12.97 -20.44 1.52
N TYR A 188 -12.15 -19.57 2.12
CA TYR A 188 -11.17 -18.72 1.44
C TYR A 188 -11.83 -17.63 0.56
N GLU A 189 -12.64 -16.78 1.19
CA GLU A 189 -13.19 -15.59 0.54
C GLU A 189 -12.08 -14.75 -0.10
N GLU A 190 -12.28 -14.41 -1.37
CA GLU A 190 -11.44 -13.45 -2.07
C GLU A 190 -12.19 -12.13 -2.24
N TRP A 191 -11.47 -11.03 -2.00
CA TRP A 191 -12.00 -9.69 -2.07
C TRP A 191 -11.16 -8.85 -3.04
N TYR A 192 -11.83 -8.31 -4.04
CA TYR A 192 -11.26 -7.50 -5.09
C TYR A 192 -11.64 -6.03 -4.89
N ARG A 193 -10.94 -5.13 -5.58
CA ARG A 193 -11.13 -3.68 -5.43
C ARG A 193 -11.34 -2.98 -6.76
N ILE A 194 -12.42 -2.23 -6.87
CA ILE A 194 -12.61 -1.21 -7.90
C ILE A 194 -12.26 0.14 -7.28
N LYS A 195 -11.26 0.83 -7.84
CA LYS A 195 -10.85 2.16 -7.41
C LYS A 195 -11.74 3.23 -8.05
N ASP A 196 -11.89 4.35 -7.36
CA ASP A 196 -12.43 5.61 -7.88
C ASP A 196 -13.85 5.49 -8.50
N GLY A 197 -14.86 5.43 -7.63
CA GLY A 197 -16.27 5.44 -8.06
C GLY A 197 -16.71 6.72 -8.74
N ILE A 198 -17.78 6.65 -9.54
CA ILE A 198 -18.34 7.80 -10.24
C ILE A 198 -19.07 8.68 -9.21
N ARG A 199 -18.52 9.87 -8.92
CA ARG A 199 -19.11 10.83 -7.97
C ARG A 199 -20.01 11.83 -8.68
N LYS A 200 -21.21 12.05 -8.14
CA LYS A 200 -22.11 13.18 -8.45
C LYS A 200 -22.59 13.78 -7.15
N ASN A 201 -22.08 14.96 -6.78
CA ASN A 201 -22.32 15.58 -5.48
C ASN A 201 -21.97 14.62 -4.33
N ASN A 202 -22.95 14.27 -3.51
CA ASN A 202 -22.85 13.37 -2.36
C ASN A 202 -23.36 11.95 -2.68
N GLU A 203 -23.41 11.59 -3.96
CA GLU A 203 -23.66 10.24 -4.45
C GLU A 203 -22.39 9.69 -5.11
N ILE A 204 -22.10 8.42 -4.84
CA ILE A 204 -21.07 7.63 -5.53
C ILE A 204 -21.71 6.37 -6.09
N SER A 205 -21.37 6.02 -7.33
CA SER A 205 -21.84 4.80 -7.97
C SER A 205 -20.71 3.92 -8.49
N PHE A 206 -20.92 2.61 -8.47
CA PHE A 206 -20.04 1.61 -9.06
C PHE A 206 -20.81 0.61 -9.93
N PRO A 207 -20.24 0.18 -11.07
CA PRO A 207 -20.68 -1.05 -11.70
C PRO A 207 -20.28 -2.24 -10.81
N LEU A 208 -21.19 -3.19 -10.65
CA LEU A 208 -20.96 -4.47 -10.00
C LEU A 208 -20.47 -5.47 -11.08
N PRO A 209 -19.27 -6.05 -10.92
CA PRO A 209 -18.81 -7.12 -11.79
C PRO A 209 -19.74 -8.33 -11.77
N ASN A 210 -19.85 -9.02 -12.91
CA ASN A 210 -20.64 -10.23 -13.00
C ASN A 210 -20.16 -11.29 -11.98
N GLY A 211 -21.10 -11.97 -11.34
CA GLY A 211 -20.82 -12.95 -10.29
C GLY A 211 -20.54 -12.35 -8.90
N THR A 212 -20.63 -11.03 -8.72
CA THR A 212 -20.49 -10.42 -7.38
C THR A 212 -21.54 -11.00 -6.43
N THR A 213 -21.11 -11.56 -5.31
CA THR A 213 -22.00 -12.07 -4.26
C THR A 213 -22.17 -11.06 -3.14
N HIS A 214 -21.08 -10.41 -2.74
CA HIS A 214 -21.07 -9.46 -1.62
C HIS A 214 -20.17 -8.26 -1.91
N TYR A 215 -20.46 -7.11 -1.29
CA TYR A 215 -19.63 -5.92 -1.42
C TYR A 215 -19.67 -4.98 -0.21
N PHE A 216 -18.60 -4.18 -0.08
CA PHE A 216 -18.47 -3.03 0.80
C PHE A 216 -18.15 -1.79 -0.02
N LEU A 217 -18.56 -0.63 0.48
CA LEU A 217 -18.04 0.67 0.08
C LEU A 217 -16.94 1.10 1.06
N ASN A 218 -15.80 1.54 0.54
CA ASN A 218 -14.79 2.26 1.31
C ASN A 218 -14.77 3.73 0.86
N LEU A 219 -15.05 4.66 1.78
CA LEU A 219 -14.81 6.10 1.59
C LEU A 219 -13.46 6.47 2.20
N ILE A 220 -12.68 7.28 1.49
CA ILE A 220 -11.42 7.83 1.94
C ILE A 220 -11.51 9.35 1.93
N ASP A 221 -11.21 9.96 3.07
CA ASP A 221 -11.24 11.42 3.24
C ASP A 221 -9.88 12.09 3.06
N GLU A 222 -9.88 13.43 2.98
CA GLU A 222 -8.67 14.25 2.87
C GLU A 222 -7.71 14.13 4.07
N ASN A 223 -8.18 13.60 5.19
CA ASN A 223 -7.39 13.31 6.38
C ASN A 223 -6.79 11.89 6.37
N ASN A 224 -6.96 11.16 5.27
CA ASN A 224 -6.51 9.78 5.07
C ASN A 224 -7.20 8.76 6.00
N PHE A 225 -8.42 9.06 6.49
CA PHE A 225 -9.25 8.06 7.14
C PHE A 225 -9.99 7.22 6.11
N LEU A 226 -10.11 5.92 6.37
CA LEU A 226 -10.93 5.00 5.59
C LEU A 226 -12.16 4.58 6.41
N ILE A 227 -13.34 4.74 5.81
CA ILE A 227 -14.63 4.34 6.35
C ILE A 227 -15.21 3.24 5.48
N SER A 228 -15.44 2.07 6.05
CA SER A 228 -16.15 0.98 5.39
C SER A 228 -17.64 1.01 5.71
N TYR A 229 -18.46 0.77 4.69
CA TYR A 229 -19.90 0.61 4.80
C TYR A 229 -20.35 -0.66 4.04
N PRO A 230 -21.07 -1.58 4.70
CA PRO A 230 -21.36 -1.60 6.14
C PRO A 230 -20.08 -1.70 6.96
N LYS A 231 -20.18 -1.50 8.28
CA LYS A 231 -19.02 -1.56 9.16
C LYS A 231 -18.36 -2.94 9.05
N THR A 232 -17.08 -2.96 8.67
CA THR A 232 -16.30 -4.19 8.58
C THR A 232 -15.77 -4.60 9.96
N PRO A 233 -15.87 -5.88 10.35
CA PRO A 233 -15.26 -6.38 11.58
C PRO A 233 -13.74 -6.39 11.46
N ASP A 234 -13.03 -6.37 12.60
CA ASP A 234 -11.59 -6.63 12.60
C ASP A 234 -11.29 -8.13 12.75
N TYR A 235 -10.04 -8.53 12.53
CA TYR A 235 -9.63 -9.93 12.65
C TYR A 235 -9.79 -10.48 14.08
N ALA A 236 -9.75 -9.64 15.11
CA ALA A 236 -9.95 -10.08 16.48
C ALA A 236 -11.42 -10.44 16.75
N GLU A 237 -12.36 -9.69 16.17
CA GLU A 237 -13.79 -10.00 16.18
C GLU A 237 -14.11 -11.27 15.38
N LEU A 238 -13.58 -11.39 14.16
CA LEU A 238 -13.77 -12.58 13.33
C LEU A 238 -13.20 -13.84 13.98
N SER A 239 -12.02 -13.75 14.61
CA SER A 239 -11.40 -14.89 15.29
C SER A 239 -12.23 -15.39 16.49
N LYS A 240 -13.05 -14.53 17.12
CA LYS A 240 -13.92 -14.92 18.24
C LYS A 240 -15.21 -15.57 17.78
N THR A 241 -15.78 -15.07 16.68
CA THR A 241 -17.09 -15.48 16.17
C THR A 241 -17.00 -16.66 15.21
N GLY A 242 -15.86 -16.83 14.52
CA GLY A 242 -15.72 -17.75 13.40
C GLY A 242 -16.48 -17.29 12.15
N ASP A 243 -17.00 -16.06 12.16
CA ASP A 243 -17.72 -15.50 11.02
C ASP A 243 -16.77 -15.18 9.86
N GLN A 244 -17.36 -15.00 8.68
CA GLN A 244 -16.67 -14.52 7.49
C GLN A 244 -17.05 -13.07 7.19
N PHE A 245 -16.27 -12.38 6.37
CA PHE A 245 -16.54 -10.96 6.06
C PHE A 245 -17.86 -10.79 5.33
N ALA A 246 -18.28 -11.76 4.49
CA ALA A 246 -19.54 -11.67 3.75
C ALA A 246 -20.78 -11.46 4.64
N LYS A 247 -20.77 -12.02 5.86
CA LYS A 247 -21.86 -11.82 6.84
C LYS A 247 -22.12 -10.34 7.16
N TYR A 248 -21.09 -9.51 7.07
CA TYR A 248 -21.13 -8.08 7.38
C TYR A 248 -21.22 -7.21 6.12
N ALA A 249 -21.14 -7.81 4.94
CA ALA A 249 -21.18 -7.11 3.66
C ALA A 249 -22.62 -6.93 3.16
N ILE A 250 -22.79 -6.10 2.12
CA ILE A 250 -24.06 -6.03 1.39
C ILE A 250 -24.11 -7.21 0.42
N ALA A 251 -25.16 -8.03 0.53
CA ALA A 251 -25.43 -9.08 -0.44
C ALA A 251 -25.95 -8.49 -1.76
N ASN A 252 -25.46 -9.00 -2.89
CA ASN A 252 -25.95 -8.65 -4.21
C ASN A 252 -27.37 -9.21 -4.41
N LYS A 253 -28.30 -8.35 -4.84
CA LYS A 253 -29.70 -8.70 -5.05
C LYS A 253 -29.95 -9.64 -6.22
N GLU A 254 -29.04 -9.77 -7.18
CA GLU A 254 -29.22 -10.64 -8.36
C GLU A 254 -28.95 -12.13 -8.08
N ASN A 255 -28.44 -12.47 -6.88
CA ASN A 255 -28.16 -13.85 -6.46
C ASN A 255 -29.12 -14.38 -5.37
N ASN A 256 -30.26 -13.72 -5.15
CA ASN A 256 -31.35 -14.20 -4.29
C ASN A 256 -32.64 -14.40 -5.10
#